data_AF-A0A6A0JRE9-F1
#
_entry.id   AF-A0A6A0JRE9-F1
#
_cell.length_a   1.000
_cell.length_b   1.000
_cell.length_c   1.000
_cell.angle_alpha   90.00
_cell.angle_beta   90.00
_cell.angle_gamma   90.00
#
_symmetry.space_group_name_H-M   'P 1'
#
loop_
_entity.id
_entity.type
_entity.pdbx_description
1 polymer ?
#
loop_
_entity_poly.entity_id
_entity_poly.type
_entity_poly.pdbx_seq_one_letter_code
_entity_poly.pdbx_strand_id
1 'polypeptide(L)' 'MAVENFEEFLSEFRGDDLSYALKQLELPVSGSKSDKVSRIIKLYEGSDELSIKNVLSAFRADDVKLAADKSGILN' A
#
# COMPACT_ATOMS: atom_id res chain seq x y z
N MET A 1 -14.34 8.57 -0.46
CA MET A 1 -13.60 9.42 0.51
C MET A 1 -12.49 8.69 1.23
N ALA A 2 -12.71 7.78 2.20
CA ALA A 2 -11.59 7.17 2.94
C ALA A 2 -10.68 6.23 2.08
N VAL A 3 -11.28 5.49 1.15
CA VAL A 3 -10.54 4.57 0.25
C VAL A 3 -9.74 5.34 -0.80
N GLU A 4 -10.31 6.39 -1.39
CA GLU A 4 -9.62 7.24 -2.38
C GLU A 4 -8.33 7.83 -1.80
N ASN A 5 -8.38 8.36 -0.58
CA ASN A 5 -7.18 8.88 0.10
C ASN A 5 -6.13 7.79 0.37
N PHE A 6 -6.55 6.54 0.58
CA PHE A 6 -5.63 5.43 0.80
C PHE A 6 -5.02 4.90 -0.50
N GLU A 7 -5.79 4.84 -1.59
CA GLU A 7 -5.28 4.49 -2.91
C GLU A 7 -4.27 5.52 -3.42
N GLU A 8 -4.56 6.82 -3.24
CA GLU A 8 -3.61 7.90 -3.52
C GLU A 8 -2.33 7.75 -2.69
N PHE A 9 -2.45 7.48 -1.39
CA PHE A 9 -1.29 7.21 -0.53
C PHE A 9 -0.45 6.02 -1.01
N LEU A 10 -1.09 4.89 -1.35
CA LEU A 10 -0.41 3.72 -1.89
C LEU A 10 0.27 4.02 -3.24
N SER A 11 -0.25 4.99 -3.99
CA SER A 11 0.34 5.43 -5.25
C SER A 11 1.62 6.26 -5.08
N GLU A 12 2.00 6.68 -3.86
CA GLU A 12 3.29 7.34 -3.62
C GLU A 12 4.47 6.37 -3.45
N PHE A 13 4.19 5.10 -3.16
CA PHE A 13 5.19 4.05 -3.06
C PHE A 13 5.82 3.74 -4.41
N ARG A 14 7.08 3.32 -4.43
CA ARG A 14 7.71 2.82 -5.66
C ARG A 14 7.16 1.44 -6.01
N GLY A 15 7.35 1.02 -7.27
CA GLY A 15 6.84 -0.26 -7.74
C GLY A 15 7.46 -1.48 -7.05
N ASP A 16 8.71 -1.36 -6.61
CA ASP A 16 9.43 -2.37 -5.82
C ASP A 16 9.01 -2.38 -4.35
N ASP A 17 8.73 -1.23 -3.74
CA ASP A 17 8.14 -1.14 -2.40
C ASP A 17 6.79 -1.89 -2.34
N LEU A 18 5.93 -1.66 -3.33
CA LEU A 18 4.65 -2.38 -3.47
C LEU A 18 4.85 -3.88 -3.72
N SER A 19 5.85 -4.25 -4.51
CA SER A 19 6.18 -5.66 -4.76
C SER A 19 6.66 -6.36 -3.49
N TYR A 20 7.43 -5.66 -2.66
CA TYR A 20 7.87 -6.15 -1.36
C TYR A 20 6.69 -6.39 -0.43
N ALA A 21 5.80 -5.41 -0.29
CA ALA A 21 4.61 -5.55 0.56
C ALA A 21 3.68 -6.67 0.09
N LEU A 22 3.42 -6.78 -1.23
CA LEU A 22 2.62 -7.87 -1.78
C LEU A 22 3.25 -9.24 -1.50
N LYS A 23 4.58 -9.36 -1.53
CA LYS A 23 5.26 -10.60 -1.14
C LYS A 23 5.05 -10.94 0.33
N GLN A 24 5.08 -9.94 1.23
CA GLN A 24 4.81 -10.16 2.67
C GLN A 24 3.34 -10.55 2.93
N LEU A 25 2.42 -10.06 2.10
CA LEU A 25 1.00 -10.39 2.14
C LEU A 25 0.66 -11.69 1.38
N GLU A 26 1.67 -12.42 0.88
CA GLU A 26 1.51 -13.65 0.09
C GLU A 26 0.65 -13.47 -1.18
N LEU A 27 0.70 -12.27 -1.77
CA LEU A 27 -0.04 -11.89 -2.96
C LEU A 27 0.86 -11.85 -4.22
N PRO A 28 0.30 -12.08 -5.42
CA PRO A 28 1.04 -11.95 -6.67
C PRO A 28 1.68 -10.57 -6.87
N VAL A 29 2.96 -10.54 -7.23
CA VAL A 29 3.76 -9.32 -7.44
C VAL A 29 3.85 -8.87 -8.91
N SER A 30 3.27 -9.62 -9.83
CA SER A 30 3.30 -9.30 -11.27
C SER A 30 2.37 -8.13 -11.62
N GLY A 31 2.67 -7.49 -12.74
CA GLY A 31 1.88 -6.39 -13.29
C GLY A 31 2.49 -5.01 -13.05
N SER A 32 1.77 -4.00 -13.52
CA SER A 32 2.10 -2.59 -13.38
C SER A 32 2.01 -2.12 -11.92
N LYS A 33 2.42 -0.87 -11.67
CA LYS A 33 2.28 -0.25 -10.34
C LYS A 33 0.81 -0.15 -9.92
N SER A 34 -0.07 0.27 -10.83
CA SER A 34 -1.51 0.36 -10.56
C SER A 34 -2.12 -1.01 -10.25
N ASP A 35 -1.72 -2.08 -10.97
CA ASP A 35 -2.21 -3.43 -10.68
C ASP A 35 -1.87 -3.87 -9.25
N LYS A 36 -0.70 -3.46 -8.74
CA LYS A 36 -0.26 -3.77 -7.38
C LYS A 36 -1.06 -2.97 -6.34
N VAL A 37 -1.27 -1.67 -6.58
CA VAL A 37 -2.10 -0.82 -5.72
C VAL A 37 -3.52 -1.37 -5.64
N SER A 38 -4.16 -1.65 -6.78
CA SER A 38 -5.51 -2.21 -6.82
C SER A 38 -5.62 -3.55 -6.09
N ARG A 39 -4.55 -4.36 -6.08
CA ARG A 39 -4.54 -5.63 -5.34
C ARG A 39 -4.51 -5.42 -3.82
N ILE A 40 -3.78 -4.43 -3.34
CA ILE A 40 -3.76 -4.06 -1.92
C ILE A 40 -5.11 -3.47 -1.50
N ILE A 41 -5.71 -2.60 -2.33
CA ILE A 41 -7.05 -2.04 -2.07
C ILE A 41 -8.10 -3.15 -2.01
N LYS A 42 -8.11 -4.09 -2.97
CA LYS A 42 -9.04 -5.23 -2.94
C LYS A 42 -8.89 -6.09 -1.70
N LEU A 43 -7.67 -6.31 -1.21
CA LEU A 43 -7.44 -7.03 0.05
C LEU A 43 -8.05 -6.27 1.24
N TYR A 44 -7.85 -4.95 1.28
CA TYR A 44 -8.38 -4.09 2.34
C TYR A 44 -9.92 -4.02 2.31
N GLU A 45 -10.54 -3.87 1.15
CA GLU A 45 -12.01 -3.78 1.00
C GLU A 45 -12.71 -5.13 1.21
N GLY A 46 -12.05 -6.24 0.88
CA GLY A 46 -12.64 -7.58 0.94
C GLY A 46 -12.58 -8.25 2.32
N SER A 47 -12.02 -7.57 3.33
CA SER A 47 -11.77 -8.17 4.65
C SER A 47 -12.15 -7.22 5.78
N ASP A 48 -13.25 -7.53 6.47
CA ASP A 48 -13.70 -6.79 7.66
C ASP A 48 -12.68 -6.78 8.81
N GLU A 49 -11.73 -7.71 8.80
CA GLU A 49 -10.69 -7.84 9.84
C GLU A 49 -9.35 -7.16 9.49
N LEU A 50 -9.15 -6.72 8.25
CA LEU A 50 -7.85 -6.15 7.84
C LEU A 50 -7.84 -4.64 8.04
N SER A 51 -7.13 -4.18 9.07
CA SER A 51 -6.93 -2.75 9.26
C SER A 51 -5.84 -2.19 8.34
N ILE A 52 -5.88 -0.89 8.07
CA ILE A 52 -4.79 -0.16 7.39
C ILE A 52 -3.44 -0.44 8.07
N LYS A 53 -3.42 -0.56 9.40
CA LYS A 53 -2.19 -0.89 10.15
C LYS A 53 -1.62 -2.25 9.74
N ASN A 54 -2.47 -3.25 9.49
CA ASN A 54 -2.02 -4.56 9.01
C ASN A 54 -1.40 -4.45 7.61
N VAL A 55 -2.04 -3.73 6.70
CA VAL A 55 -1.50 -3.48 5.35
C VAL A 55 -0.15 -2.77 5.42
N LEU A 56 -0.06 -1.68 6.18
CA LEU A 56 1.17 -0.89 6.29
C LEU A 56 2.31 -1.66 6.97
N SER A 57 1.99 -2.64 7.83
CA SER A 57 3.01 -3.49 8.45
C SER A 57 3.73 -4.43 7.47
N ALA A 58 3.18 -4.62 6.27
CA ALA A 58 3.83 -5.38 5.20
C ALA A 58 4.94 -4.58 4.48
N PHE A 59 4.95 -3.26 4.62
CA PHE A 59 5.97 -2.39 4.04
C PHE A 59 7.16 -2.24 4.99
N ARG A 60 8.31 -1.81 4.46
CA ARG A 60 9.41 -1.38 5.33
C ARG A 60 9.05 -0.02 5.93
N ALA A 61 9.45 0.19 7.18
CA ALA A 61 9.14 1.43 7.90
C ALA A 61 9.64 2.69 7.16
N ASP A 62 10.82 2.61 6.53
CA ASP A 62 11.38 3.75 5.80
C ASP A 62 10.65 4.03 4.47
N ASP A 63 10.12 2.99 3.82
CA ASP A 63 9.29 3.14 2.62
C ASP A 63 7.96 3.85 2.98
N VAL A 64 7.36 3.51 4.12
CA VAL A 64 6.15 4.17 4.63
C VAL A 64 6.41 5.64 4.97
N LYS A 65 7.54 5.94 5.64
CA LYS A 65 7.93 7.33 5.93
C LYS A 65 8.12 8.15 4.66
N LEU A 66 8.79 7.59 3.66
CA LEU A 66 9.03 8.26 2.39
C LEU A 66 7.72 8.54 1.63
N ALA A 67 6.79 7.58 1.61
CA ALA A 67 5.47 7.79 1.03
C ALA A 67 4.69 8.88 1.79
N ALA A 68 4.74 8.86 3.13
CA ALA A 68 4.04 9.84 3.96
C ALA A 68 4.58 11.26 3.80
N ASP A 69 5.89 11.42 3.61
CA ASP A 69 6.52 12.70 3.24
C ASP A 69 6.01 13.21 1.89
N LYS A 70 6.02 12.36 0.84
CA LYS A 70 5.51 12.71 -0.49
C LYS A 70 4.03 13.07 -0.50
N SER A 71 3.22 12.42 0.33
CA SER A 71 1.79 12.70 0.48
C SER A 71 1.50 13.93 1.36
N GLY A 72 2.52 14.59 1.92
CA GLY A 72 2.35 15.75 2.80
C GLY A 72 1.72 15.41 4.16
N ILE A 73 1.79 14.15 4.60
CA ILE A 73 1.32 13.72 5.92
C ILE A 73 2.34 14.11 7.00
N LEU A 74 3.62 13.96 6.68
CA LEU A 74 4.73 14.36 7.54
C LEU A 74 5.18 15.78 7.14
N ASN A 75 4.40 16.79 7.55
CA ASN A 75 4.81 18.19 7.50
C ASN A 75 5.23 18.67 8.89
#